data_AF-A0A8J5JBK7-F1
#
_entry.id   AF-A0A8J5JBK7-F1
#
_cell.length_a   1.000
_cell.length_b   1.000
_cell.length_c   1.000
_cell.angle_alpha   90.00
_cell.angle_beta   90.00
_cell.angle_gamma   90.00
#
_symmetry.space_group_name_H-M   'P 1'
#
loop_
_entity.id
_entity.type
_entity.pdbx_description
1 polymer ?
#
loop_
_entity_poly.entity_id
_entity_poly.type
_entity_poly.pdbx_seq_one_letter_code
_entity_poly.pdbx_strand_id
1 'polypeptide(L)' 'MMSAGVGYSNHKARRPHFRVTTPQEDEHIRQAAEENPFTNAVAIRDELQLNVFNEAVWRRLHEGGTHHG' A
#
# COMPACT_ATOMS: atom_id res chain seq x y z
N MET A 1 21.82 -12.57 39.60
CA MET A 1 21.17 -13.49 38.64
C MET A 1 20.30 -12.65 37.73
N MET A 2 20.57 -12.69 36.43
CA MET A 2 19.87 -11.93 35.38
C MET A 2 18.42 -12.39 35.22
N SER A 3 17.52 -11.50 34.83
CA SER A 3 16.36 -11.79 33.95
C SER A 3 15.72 -10.48 33.47
N ALA A 4 16.35 -9.82 32.49
CA ALA A 4 15.66 -8.85 31.66
C ALA A 4 15.05 -9.61 30.48
N GLY A 5 13.74 -9.82 30.52
CA GLY A 5 12.98 -10.33 29.37
C GLY A 5 12.93 -9.27 28.30
N VAL A 6 13.87 -9.31 27.35
CA VAL A 6 13.81 -8.49 26.14
C VAL A 6 12.73 -9.09 25.25
N GLY A 7 11.54 -8.48 25.29
CA GLY A 7 10.52 -8.69 24.27
C GLY A 7 11.08 -8.20 22.94
N TYR A 8 11.39 -9.12 22.04
CA TYR A 8 11.67 -8.78 20.65
C TYR A 8 10.37 -8.34 19.98
N SER A 9 10.01 -7.07 20.14
CA SER A 9 9.06 -6.43 19.25
C SER A 9 9.67 -6.50 17.84
N ASN A 10 9.11 -7.41 17.02
CA ASN A 10 9.41 -7.56 15.61
C ASN A 10 9.00 -6.28 14.84
N HIS A 11 9.71 -5.19 15.08
CA HIS A 11 9.79 -4.09 14.13
C HIS A 11 10.60 -4.61 12.96
N LYS A 12 9.95 -5.41 12.10
CA LYS A 12 10.39 -5.56 10.71
C LYS A 12 10.51 -4.13 10.20
N ALA A 13 11.72 -3.61 10.15
CA ALA A 13 12.05 -2.41 9.41
C ALA A 13 11.67 -2.71 7.96
N ARG A 14 10.41 -2.45 7.60
CA ARG A 14 9.92 -2.58 6.24
C ARG A 14 10.70 -1.51 5.48
N ARG A 15 11.76 -1.93 4.78
CA ARG A 15 12.45 -1.09 3.83
C ARG A 15 11.37 -0.36 3.02
N PRO A 16 11.44 0.97 2.85
CA PRO A 16 10.48 1.65 2.01
C PRO A 16 10.52 0.99 0.63
N HIS A 17 9.39 0.41 0.23
CA HIS A 17 9.28 -0.44 -0.95
C HIS A 17 9.26 0.50 -2.17
N PHE A 18 10.43 1.05 -2.52
CA PHE A 18 10.53 2.09 -3.52
C PHE A 18 10.43 1.52 -4.94
N ARG A 19 9.19 1.42 -5.41
CA ARG A 19 8.79 1.96 -6.72
C ARG A 19 7.73 3.02 -6.43
N VAL A 20 8.17 4.28 -6.45
CA VAL A 20 7.38 5.46 -6.05
C VAL A 20 6.28 5.67 -7.09
N THR A 21 5.02 5.52 -6.70
CA THR A 21 3.92 6.13 -7.45
C THR A 21 4.08 7.65 -7.36
N THR A 22 3.98 8.33 -8.49
CA THR A 22 3.92 9.79 -8.55
C THR A 22 2.61 10.27 -7.94
N PRO A 23 2.53 11.53 -7.46
CA PRO A 23 1.29 12.10 -6.94
C PRO A 23 0.10 12.01 -7.91
N GLN A 24 0.38 12.06 -9.21
CA GLN A 24 -0.62 11.87 -10.26
C GLN A 24 -1.13 10.43 -10.32
N GLU A 25 -0.24 9.44 -10.26
CA GLU A 25 -0.63 8.04 -10.21
C GLU A 25 -1.43 7.72 -8.94
N ASP A 26 -1.04 8.29 -7.80
CA ASP A 26 -1.78 8.21 -6.54
C ASP A 26 -3.22 8.76 -6.66
N GLU A 27 -3.40 9.90 -7.33
CA GLU A 27 -4.71 10.47 -7.59
C GLU A 27 -5.57 9.55 -8.46
N HIS A 28 -5.01 9.01 -9.53
CA HIS A 28 -5.71 8.10 -10.42
C HIS A 28 -6.10 6.79 -9.72
N ILE A 29 -5.23 6.26 -8.84
CA ILE A 29 -5.54 5.08 -8.02
C ILE A 29 -6.71 5.36 -7.08
N ARG A 30 -6.75 6.55 -6.47
CA ARG A 30 -7.86 6.94 -5.57
C ARG A 30 -9.17 7.10 -6.34
N GLN A 31 -9.16 7.80 -7.48
CA GLN A 31 -10.34 7.96 -8.31
C GLN A 31 -10.89 6.61 -8.79
N ALA A 32 -10.03 5.72 -9.27
CA ALA A 32 -10.45 4.38 -9.70
C ALA A 32 -11.10 3.57 -8.55
N ALA A 33 -10.62 3.75 -7.32
CA ALA A 33 -11.21 3.11 -6.15
C ALA A 33 -12.49 3.76 -5.66
N GLU A 34 -12.65 5.09 -5.83
CA GLU A 34 -13.90 5.79 -5.56
C GLU A 34 -14.99 5.43 -6.57
N GLU A 35 -14.63 5.31 -7.85
CA GLU A 35 -15.55 4.89 -8.92
C GLU A 35 -15.95 3.42 -8.77
N ASN A 36 -15.03 2.56 -8.30
CA ASN A 36 -15.31 1.15 -8.07
C ASN A 36 -14.63 0.60 -6.80
N PRO A 37 -15.30 0.65 -5.64
CA PRO A 37 -14.73 0.25 -4.36
C PRO A 37 -14.45 -1.26 -4.25
N PHE A 38 -14.96 -2.08 -5.17
CA PHE A 38 -14.72 -3.53 -5.21
C PHE A 38 -13.57 -3.92 -6.15
N THR A 39 -13.01 -2.95 -6.88
CA THR A 39 -11.91 -3.22 -7.81
C THR A 39 -10.63 -3.55 -7.03
N ASN A 40 -9.91 -4.57 -7.51
CA ASN A 40 -8.70 -5.04 -6.84
C ASN A 40 -7.46 -4.23 -7.28
N ALA A 41 -6.43 -4.21 -6.44
CA ALA A 41 -5.18 -3.48 -6.74
C ALA A 41 -4.48 -3.94 -8.03
N VAL A 42 -4.74 -5.16 -8.50
CA VAL A 42 -4.18 -5.69 -9.75
C VAL A 42 -4.87 -5.05 -10.96
N ALA A 43 -6.19 -4.92 -10.91
CA ALA A 43 -7.01 -4.33 -11.93
C ALA A 43 -6.72 -2.83 -12.07
N ILE A 44 -6.63 -2.09 -10.95
CA ILE A 44 -6.23 -0.66 -10.99
C ILE A 44 -4.85 -0.51 -11.61
N ARG A 45 -3.91 -1.37 -11.23
CA ARG A 45 -2.55 -1.32 -11.77
C ARG A 45 -2.53 -1.58 -13.28
N ASP A 46 -3.28 -2.57 -13.75
CA ASP A 46 -3.33 -2.94 -15.17
C ASP A 46 -4.03 -1.84 -16.00
N GLU A 47 -5.15 -1.33 -15.49
CA GLU A 47 -5.94 -0.25 -16.11
C GLU A 47 -5.13 1.05 -16.24
N LEU A 48 -4.42 1.44 -15.17
CA LEU A 48 -3.55 2.62 -15.16
C LEU A 48 -2.14 2.33 -15.71
N GLN A 49 -1.89 1.10 -16.19
CA GLN A 49 -0.60 0.62 -16.71
C GLN A 49 0.60 0.95 -15.80
N LEU A 50 0.40 0.91 -14.49
CA LEU A 50 1.41 1.33 -13.53
C LEU A 50 2.53 0.30 -13.44
N ASN A 51 3.77 0.76 -13.57
CA ASN A 51 4.95 -0.07 -13.40
C ASN A 51 5.37 -0.25 -11.93
N VAL A 52 4.40 -0.25 -11.01
CA VAL A 52 4.62 -0.42 -9.56
C VAL A 52 4.14 -1.79 -9.10
N PHE A 53 4.47 -2.15 -7.86
CA PHE A 53 3.99 -3.40 -7.27
C PHE A 53 2.52 -3.27 -6.85
N ASN A 54 1.78 -4.39 -6.89
CA ASN A 54 0.40 -4.44 -6.40
C ASN A 54 0.31 -4.01 -4.92
N GLU A 55 1.33 -4.32 -4.10
CA GLU A 55 1.42 -3.86 -2.70
C GLU A 55 1.49 -2.32 -2.62
N ALA A 56 2.12 -1.65 -3.57
CA ALA A 56 2.20 -0.18 -3.58
C ALA A 56 0.81 0.43 -3.81
N VAL A 57 0.07 -0.07 -4.81
CA VAL A 57 -1.31 0.34 -5.08
C VAL A 57 -2.20 0.04 -3.87
N TRP A 58 -2.12 -1.16 -3.30
CA TRP A 58 -2.90 -1.53 -2.11
C TRP A 58 -2.62 -0.63 -0.91
N ARG A 59 -1.34 -0.28 -0.66
CA ARG A 59 -0.96 0.67 0.38
C ARG A 59 -1.56 2.05 0.14
N ARG A 60 -1.60 2.55 -1.10
CA ARG A 60 -2.23 3.85 -1.40
C ARG A 60 -3.73 3.84 -1.18
N LEU A 61 -4.39 2.74 -1.52
CA LEU A 61 -5.81 2.53 -1.20
C LEU A 61 -6.08 2.54 0.31
N HIS A 62 -5.15 2.02 1.12
CA HIS A 62 -5.29 1.97 2.59
C HIS A 62 -4.83 3.27 3.27
N GLU A 63 -3.74 3.89 2.82
CA GLU A 63 -3.22 5.19 3.31
C GLU A 63 -4.20 6.33 3.00
N GLY A 64 -4.91 6.25 1.86
CA GLY A 64 -5.99 7.18 1.51
C GLY A 64 -7.26 7.04 2.37
N GLY A 65 -7.33 6.04 3.26
CA GLY A 65 -8.44 5.85 4.18
C GLY A 65 -9.67 5.15 3.60
N THR A 66 -9.62 4.63 2.37
CA THR A 66 -10.80 4.08 1.65
C THR A 66 -10.99 2.57 1.86
N HIS A 67 -10.05 1.86 2.48
CA HIS A 67 -10.20 0.43 2.77
C HIS A 67 -9.77 0.13 4.22
N HIS A 68 -10.74 -0.26 5.06
CA HIS A 68 -10.52 -0.73 6.42
C HIS A 68 -10.79 -2.24 6.45
N GLY A 69 -9.76 -3.02 6.13
CA GLY A 69 -9.77 -4.49 6.20
C GLY A 69 -8.56 -5.02 6.94
#